data_AF-A0A7L1P5K0-F1
#
_entry.id   AF-A0A7L1P5K0-F1
#
_cell.length_a   1.000
_cell.length_b   1.000
_cell.length_c   1.000
_cell.angle_alpha   90.00
_cell.angle_beta   90.00
_cell.angle_gamma   90.00
#
_symmetry.space_group_name_H-M   'P 1'
#
loop_
_entity.id
_entity.type
_entity.pdbx_description
1 polymer ?
#
loop_
_entity_poly.entity_id
_entity_poly.type
_entity_poly.pdbx_seq_one_letter_code
_entity_poly.pdbx_strand_id
1 'polypeptide(L)'
;MLPGAGVYYFPWEINSSVLEGTTLRTFGRLCCYDLARSEAVLTTQHNSAQYQVCVDTKFVEPFQAQVGSFYMVLGEAEHREGTSSPVVKARILTCVEGMNVPLLEQAIQEQRKYFNERQE
;
A
#
# COMPACT_ATOMS: atom_id res chain seq x y z
N MET A 1 -23.55 -7.53 0.90
CA MET A 1 -22.22 -8.17 0.86
C MET A 1 -21.19 -7.11 1.24
N LEU A 2 -20.20 -7.45 2.07
CA LEU A 2 -19.12 -6.54 2.51
C LEU A 2 -17.86 -6.75 1.67
N PRO A 3 -16.98 -5.74 1.53
CA PRO A 3 -15.70 -5.90 0.82
C PRO A 3 -14.77 -6.89 1.53
N GLY A 4 -13.79 -7.41 0.79
CA GLY A 4 -12.72 -8.23 1.34
C GLY A 4 -11.94 -7.50 2.45
N ALA A 5 -11.33 -8.26 3.36
CA ALA A 5 -10.46 -7.70 4.37
C ALA A 5 -9.15 -7.21 3.74
N GLY A 6 -8.69 -6.01 4.11
CA GLY A 6 -7.40 -5.50 3.67
C GLY A 6 -6.23 -6.16 4.40
N VAL A 7 -5.70 -7.23 3.83
CA VAL A 7 -4.53 -7.93 4.36
C VAL A 7 -3.29 -7.05 4.24
N TYR A 8 -2.44 -7.02 5.26
CA TYR A 8 -1.19 -6.26 5.20
C TYR A 8 -0.20 -6.91 4.24
N TYR A 9 0.30 -6.12 3.30
CA TYR A 9 1.43 -6.43 2.44
C TYR A 9 2.51 -5.37 2.63
N PHE A 10 3.75 -5.81 2.76
CA PHE A 10 4.88 -4.89 2.68
C PHE A 10 5.01 -4.37 1.24
N PRO A 11 5.49 -3.13 1.04
CA PRO A 11 5.54 -2.55 -0.31
C PRO A 11 6.40 -3.37 -1.28
N TRP A 12 7.44 -4.02 -0.79
CA TRP A 12 8.31 -4.89 -1.59
C TRP A 12 7.69 -6.24 -1.97
N GLU A 13 6.56 -6.62 -1.38
CA GLU A 13 5.84 -7.86 -1.72
C GLU A 13 4.85 -7.64 -2.88
N ILE A 14 4.45 -6.38 -3.14
CA ILE A 14 3.33 -6.07 -4.05
C ILE A 14 3.63 -6.45 -5.50
N ASN A 15 4.84 -6.15 -5.98
CA ASN A 15 5.19 -6.37 -7.39
C ASN A 15 5.34 -7.84 -7.78
N SER A 16 5.53 -8.75 -6.82
CA SER A 16 5.85 -10.15 -7.09
C SER A 16 4.77 -11.15 -6.66
N SER A 17 3.83 -10.74 -5.80
CA SER A 17 2.95 -11.71 -5.10
C SER A 17 1.46 -11.39 -5.10
N VAL A 18 1.05 -10.19 -5.54
CA VAL A 18 -0.33 -9.75 -5.41
C VAL A 18 -1.10 -9.97 -6.71
N LEU A 19 -2.15 -10.77 -6.64
CA LEU A 19 -3.06 -11.01 -7.76
C LEU A 19 -4.02 -9.84 -7.96
N GLU A 20 -4.50 -9.66 -9.19
CA GLU A 20 -5.56 -8.71 -9.49
C GLU A 20 -6.83 -8.96 -8.63
N GLY A 21 -7.47 -7.89 -8.18
CA GLY A 21 -8.64 -7.93 -7.31
C GLY A 21 -8.34 -8.18 -5.83
N THR A 22 -7.08 -8.47 -5.46
CA THR A 22 -6.70 -8.67 -4.06
C THR A 22 -6.92 -7.39 -3.27
N THR A 23 -7.69 -7.48 -2.18
CA THR A 23 -7.82 -6.39 -1.21
C THR A 23 -6.62 -6.37 -0.27
N LEU A 24 -5.90 -5.25 -0.21
CA LEU A 24 -4.66 -5.11 0.54
C LEU A 24 -4.58 -3.80 1.34
N ARG A 25 -3.72 -3.81 2.35
CA ARG A 25 -3.18 -2.64 3.03
C ARG A 25 -1.68 -2.58 2.86
N THR A 26 -1.18 -1.40 2.54
CA THR A 26 0.26 -1.14 2.50
C THR A 26 0.55 0.30 2.90
N PHE A 27 1.84 0.67 2.93
CA PHE A 27 2.28 1.98 3.38
C PHE A 27 3.47 2.48 2.56
N GLY A 28 3.78 3.76 2.65
CA GLY A 28 4.98 4.33 2.06
C GLY A 28 4.99 5.85 2.17
N ARG A 29 6.14 6.44 1.87
CA ARG A 29 6.31 7.89 1.85
C ARG A 29 5.82 8.44 0.51
N LEU A 30 4.93 9.44 0.55
CA LEU A 30 4.39 10.05 -0.66
C LEU A 30 5.50 10.78 -1.41
N CYS A 31 5.83 10.29 -2.61
CA CYS A 31 6.87 10.85 -3.47
C CYS A 31 6.29 11.94 -4.38
N CYS A 32 5.17 11.65 -5.04
CA CYS A 32 4.48 12.58 -5.91
C CYS A 32 2.99 12.24 -6.00
N TYR A 33 2.21 13.23 -6.45
CA TYR A 33 0.79 13.11 -6.73
C TYR A 33 0.46 13.89 -8.01
N ASP A 34 -0.08 13.19 -9.00
CA ASP A 34 -0.60 13.74 -10.24
C ASP A 34 -2.12 13.85 -10.13
N LEU A 35 -2.60 15.06 -9.88
CA LEU A 35 -4.03 15.38 -9.76
C LEU A 35 -4.78 15.15 -11.08
N ALA A 36 -4.16 15.37 -12.24
CA ALA A 36 -4.85 15.20 -13.53
C ALA A 36 -5.14 13.73 -13.82
N ARG A 37 -4.29 12.83 -13.33
CA ARG A 37 -4.44 11.37 -13.47
C ARG A 37 -5.10 10.71 -12.25
N SER A 38 -5.30 11.45 -11.17
CA SER A 38 -5.66 10.92 -9.86
C SER A 38 -4.72 9.79 -9.42
N GLU A 39 -3.41 9.99 -9.58
CA GLU A 39 -2.39 8.98 -9.26
C GLU A 39 -1.36 9.49 -8.26
N ALA A 40 -1.10 8.72 -7.21
CA ALA A 40 -0.03 8.97 -6.25
C ALA A 40 1.01 7.85 -6.30
N VAL A 41 2.26 8.19 -6.00
CA VAL A 41 3.34 7.22 -5.86
C VAL A 41 3.86 7.23 -4.43
N LEU A 42 3.74 6.08 -3.76
CA LEU A 42 4.34 5.84 -2.45
C LEU A 42 5.68 5.12 -2.63
N THR A 43 6.67 5.49 -1.82
CA THR A 43 8.01 4.90 -1.86
C THR A 43 8.42 4.36 -0.50
N THR A 44 9.22 3.30 -0.49
CA THR A 44 9.91 2.82 0.72
C THR A 44 11.32 2.34 0.37
N GLN A 45 12.19 2.24 1.37
CA GLN A 45 13.52 1.64 1.24
C GLN A 45 13.56 0.35 2.02
N HIS A 46 14.07 -0.72 1.40
CA HIS A 46 14.27 -2.01 2.04
C HIS A 46 15.50 -2.71 1.42
N ASN A 47 16.40 -3.22 2.26
CA ASN A 47 17.65 -3.88 1.83
C ASN A 47 18.46 -3.11 0.77
N SER A 48 18.59 -1.78 0.92
CA SER A 48 19.25 -0.87 -0.02
C SER A 48 18.56 -0.70 -1.39
N ALA A 49 17.39 -1.29 -1.60
CA ALA A 49 16.55 -1.08 -2.77
C ALA A 49 15.38 -0.15 -2.44
N GLN A 50 14.98 0.67 -3.43
CA GLN A 50 13.76 1.47 -3.34
C GLN A 50 12.61 0.74 -4.02
N TYR A 51 11.47 0.67 -3.33
CA TYR A 51 10.23 0.10 -3.85
C TYR A 51 9.19 1.18 -4.03
N GLN A 52 8.35 1.02 -5.04
CA GLN A 52 7.29 1.97 -5.40
C GLN A 52 5.94 1.26 -5.41
N VAL A 53 4.93 1.97 -4.93
CA VAL A 53 3.53 1.55 -5.00
C VAL A 53 2.74 2.67 -5.67
N CYS A 54 2.17 2.37 -6.82
CA CYS A 54 1.26 3.27 -7.51
C CYS A 54 -0.12 3.18 -6.87
N VAL A 55 -0.77 4.31 -6.65
CA VAL A 55 -2.09 4.41 -6.00
C VAL A 55 -3.03 5.21 -6.90
N ASP A 56 -4.14 4.60 -7.31
CA ASP A 56 -5.27 5.33 -7.91
C ASP A 56 -6.08 5.96 -6.77
N THR A 57 -6.21 7.29 -6.82
CA THR A 57 -6.77 8.12 -5.75
C THR A 57 -8.18 8.62 -6.04
N LYS A 58 -8.82 8.21 -7.15
CA LYS A 58 -10.13 8.73 -7.60
C LYS A 58 -11.23 8.70 -6.54
N PHE A 59 -11.19 7.74 -5.61
CA PHE A 59 -12.20 7.60 -4.56
C PHE A 59 -11.81 8.19 -3.19
N VAL A 60 -10.60 8.72 -3.07
CA VAL A 60 -10.08 9.32 -1.84
C VAL A 60 -9.75 10.80 -2.01
N GLU A 61 -10.09 11.37 -3.16
CA GLU A 61 -10.08 12.80 -3.41
C GLU A 61 -11.35 13.49 -2.87
N PRO A 62 -11.27 14.74 -2.37
CA PRO A 62 -10.05 15.50 -2.17
C PRO A 62 -9.27 15.06 -0.91
N PHE A 63 -7.94 15.11 -0.97
CA PHE A 63 -7.09 14.97 0.20
C PHE A 63 -5.92 15.95 0.13
N GLN A 64 -5.35 16.32 1.29
CA GLN A 64 -4.14 17.13 1.33
C GLN A 64 -2.93 16.24 1.05
N ALA A 65 -2.35 16.38 -0.14
CA ALA A 65 -1.13 15.67 -0.54
C ALA A 65 0.11 16.31 0.12
N GLN A 66 0.60 15.70 1.21
CA GLN A 66 1.83 16.11 1.89
C GLN A 66 2.99 15.28 1.37
N VAL A 67 3.67 15.81 0.35
CA VAL A 67 4.87 15.17 -0.21
C VAL A 67 5.92 15.01 0.88
N GLY A 68 6.52 13.83 0.93
CA GLY A 68 7.47 13.47 1.96
C GLY A 68 6.83 12.93 3.23
N SER A 69 5.51 12.99 3.44
CA SER A 69 4.88 12.35 4.61
C SER A 69 4.63 10.86 4.37
N PHE A 70 4.55 10.07 5.45
CA PHE A 70 4.09 8.68 5.37
C PHE A 70 2.58 8.60 5.17
N TYR A 71 2.17 7.66 4.32
CA TYR A 71 0.78 7.32 4.07
C TYR A 71 0.56 5.81 4.20
N MET A 72 -0.65 5.45 4.62
CA MET A 72 -1.17 4.10 4.56
C MET A 72 -2.35 4.07 3.59
N VAL A 73 -2.40 3.04 2.75
CA VAL A 73 -3.45 2.84 1.75
C VAL A 73 -4.16 1.51 1.99
N LEU A 74 -5.48 1.51 1.85
CA LEU A 74 -6.34 0.33 1.77
C LEU A 74 -7.07 0.38 0.43
N GLY A 75 -6.98 -0.70 -0.34
CA GLY A 75 -7.59 -0.75 -1.66
C GLY A 75 -7.50 -2.12 -2.32
N GLU A 76 -7.87 -2.15 -3.58
CA GLU A 76 -7.79 -3.32 -4.44
C GLU A 76 -6.59 -3.20 -5.39
N ALA A 77 -5.87 -4.29 -5.62
CA ALA A 77 -4.84 -4.34 -6.65
C ALA A 77 -5.48 -4.46 -8.05
N GLU A 78 -5.15 -3.53 -8.94
CA GLU A 78 -5.56 -3.54 -10.34
C GLU A 78 -4.32 -3.60 -11.25
N HIS A 79 -4.28 -4.51 -12.21
CA HIS A 79 -3.23 -4.57 -13.21
C HIS A 79 -3.64 -3.72 -14.42
N ARG A 80 -2.79 -2.78 -14.83
CA ARG A 80 -3.01 -1.98 -16.03
C ARG A 80 -2.15 -2.51 -17.17
N GLU A 81 -2.74 -2.60 -18.36
CA GLU A 81 -2.02 -3.00 -19.57
C GLU A 81 -0.74 -2.16 -19.75
N GLY A 82 0.38 -2.84 -20.00
CA GLY A 82 1.68 -2.18 -20.20
C GLY A 82 2.44 -1.80 -18.92
N THR A 83 1.89 -2.08 -17.73
CA THR A 83 2.61 -1.88 -16.45
C THR A 83 2.99 -3.23 -15.83
N SER A 84 4.23 -3.32 -15.33
CA SER A 84 4.73 -4.53 -14.66
C SER A 84 4.34 -4.63 -13.18
N SER A 85 3.88 -3.54 -12.58
CA SER A 85 3.47 -3.45 -11.18
C SER A 85 1.99 -3.11 -11.06
N PRO A 86 1.24 -3.73 -10.13
CA PRO A 86 -0.16 -3.38 -9.92
C PRO A 86 -0.30 -1.96 -9.35
N VAL A 87 -1.44 -1.33 -9.65
CA VAL A 87 -1.88 -0.07 -9.06
C VAL A 87 -2.88 -0.37 -7.96
N VAL A 88 -2.74 0.24 -6.79
CA VAL A 88 -3.68 0.09 -5.69
C VAL A 88 -4.80 1.11 -5.85
N LYS A 89 -6.01 0.64 -6.14
CA LYS A 89 -7.20 1.48 -6.18
C LYS A 89 -7.67 1.78 -4.77
N ALA A 90 -7.34 2.98 -4.29
CA ALA A 90 -7.56 3.33 -2.90
C ALA A 90 -9.05 3.50 -2.60
N ARG A 91 -9.49 2.86 -1.52
CA ARG A 91 -10.72 3.19 -0.79
C ARG A 91 -10.44 4.04 0.44
N ILE A 92 -9.23 3.91 1.01
CA ILE A 92 -8.72 4.75 2.08
C ILE A 92 -7.27 5.10 1.76
N LEU A 93 -6.92 6.38 1.90
CA LEU A 93 -5.56 6.88 1.87
C LEU A 93 -5.41 7.84 3.04
N THR A 94 -4.51 7.54 3.99
CA THR A 94 -4.40 8.30 5.23
C THR A 94 -2.97 8.72 5.46
N CYS A 95 -2.75 10.01 5.68
CA CYS A 95 -1.46 10.52 6.15
C CYS A 95 -1.24 10.07 7.59
N VAL A 96 -0.13 9.39 7.84
CA VAL A 96 0.26 8.81 9.13
C VAL A 96 1.65 9.27 9.52
N GLU A 97 1.97 10.54 9.22
CA GLU A 97 3.27 11.11 9.58
C GLU A 97 3.51 11.03 11.10
N GLY A 98 4.72 10.63 11.48
CA GLY A 98 5.08 10.33 12.88
C GLY A 98 4.80 8.89 13.31
N MET A 99 4.24 8.04 12.44
CA MET A 99 4.09 6.61 12.72
C MET A 99 5.44 5.92 12.88
N ASN A 100 5.55 5.05 13.90
CA ASN A 100 6.71 4.19 14.10
C ASN A 100 6.67 3.01 13.11
N VAL A 101 7.24 3.21 11.92
CA VAL A 101 7.26 2.21 10.84
C VAL A 101 7.93 0.90 11.26
N PRO A 102 9.10 0.88 11.92
CA PRO A 102 9.69 -0.38 12.41
C PRO A 102 8.76 -1.19 13.32
N LEU A 103 8.01 -0.51 14.21
CA LEU A 103 7.06 -1.19 15.09
C LEU A 103 5.84 -1.71 14.32
N LEU A 104 5.36 -0.99 13.30
CA LEU A 104 4.32 -1.49 12.40
C LEU A 104 4.78 -2.75 11.68
N GLU A 105 6.00 -2.76 11.15
CA GLU A 105 6.57 -3.91 10.46
C GLU A 105 6.67 -5.13 11.38
N GLN A 106 7.16 -4.94 12.60
CA GLN A 106 7.20 -5.98 13.62
C GLN A 106 5.80 -6.51 13.94
N ALA A 107 4.80 -5.63 14.11
CA ALA A 107 3.43 -6.05 14.39
C ALA A 107 2.82 -6.90 13.27
N ILE A 108 3.10 -6.55 12.00
CA ILE A 108 2.67 -7.34 10.84
C ILE A 108 3.33 -8.72 10.85
N GLN A 109 4.63 -8.79 11.15
CA GLN A 109 5.37 -10.06 11.22
C GLN A 109 4.82 -10.97 12.33
N GLU A 110 4.60 -10.45 13.54
CA GLU A 110 4.05 -11.23 14.65
C GLU A 110 2.61 -11.70 14.38
N GLN A 111 1.78 -10.87 13.75
CA GLN A 111 0.44 -11.27 13.33
C GLN A 111 0.50 -12.45 12.34
N ARG A 112 1.35 -12.36 11.31
CA ARG A 112 1.51 -13.44 10.32
C ARG A 112 2.01 -14.72 10.98
N LYS A 113 2.99 -14.62 11.87
CA LYS A 113 3.53 -15.75 12.63
C LYS A 113 2.44 -16.47 13.42
N TYR A 114 1.64 -15.73 14.19
CA TYR A 114 0.52 -16.30 14.96
C TYR A 114 -0.50 -17.02 14.07
N PHE A 115 -0.83 -16.47 12.90
CA PHE A 115 -1.77 -17.14 11.98
C PHE A 115 -1.20 -18.41 11.36
N ASN A 116 0.10 -18.44 11.05
CA ASN A 116 0.77 -19.63 10.53
C ASN A 116 0.81 -20.76 11.57
N GLU A 117 1.16 -20.44 12.82
CA GLU A 117 1.20 -21.40 13.93
C GLU A 117 -0.16 -22.06 14.25
N ARG A 118 -1.27 -21.44 13.84
CA ARG A 118 -2.63 -22.00 14.00
C ARG A 118 -3.09 -22.90 12.86
N GLN A 119 -2.39 -22.86 11.73
CA GLN A 119 -2.72 -23.66 10.55
C GLN A 119 -1.94 -24.98 10.51
N GLU A 120 -0.91 -25.10 11.34
CA GLU A 120 -0.22 -26.36 11.71
C GLU A 120 -1.02 -27.13 12.77
#